data_AF-A0AAV2YZV3-F1
#
_entry.id   AF-A0AAV2YZV3-F1
#
_cell.length_a   1.000
_cell.length_b   1.000
_cell.length_c   1.000
_cell.angle_alpha   90.00
_cell.angle_beta   90.00
_cell.angle_gamma   90.00
#
_symmetry.space_group_name_H-M   'P 1'
#
loop_
_entity.id
_entity.type
_entity.pdbx_description
1 polymer ?
#
loop_
_entity_poly.entity_id
_entity_poly.type
_entity_poly.pdbx_seq_one_letter_code
_entity_poly.pdbx_strand_id
1 'polypeptide(L)'
;THLSVPSFQPHFTTHMSATTMASMSTSGRARNVLPTSCRRLLPPLLNALLLLAFSLLDVRDIYFKTAWVGPYDTFALTATGYAKFDRTPLALAPVASNTTRPSGWGSFLSQCAAVHTAPGFFLHALANNCTLGATTTTNPWNTRISTPHIAAQLAFVSSMRVDAIAWACCMMLHIDQRPPLCQTHMVAGFLQRCRMEYVTVAMADQVPDGSTAMHELLAMLQLISRSSPTHQITCVEGFEYFGPGEYHAHIYGCGSPNVLESVFIGHHATGVSTLLRPLAWLTVDRLHLMGVDFTLRQNDISVFHMSEKMDGDVTMAHTTLVNFSSSGSLYALMVIIDVVLACIHARSAIEIFQALILPVLLSWILVLANAVIWTWSDEMNGKVQSLLSALRFWIFFLIAFNALWNVLVFWREHWAFAIARRTFVTTLQLIAVGALVAYMRRNEIFIVGSNKYAVEHQRTLDVVTFVDHLAFGNAYNAEHDFLLSTPLGVLWTVYEPFWSTVAWSIVALLVLLVAKGIWFHVHERRWVAPVRSLGSHAYSRLPAEEMLNIPIRAKSIVRSSLNIDAIGAPLLFDYGIVLRGNQFVSRRGFAEWVFRRKV
;
A
#
# COMPACT_ATOMS: atom_id res chain seq x y z
N THR A 1 -30.99 -37.32 -12.14
CA THR A 1 -32.35 -37.36 -11.53
C THR A 1 -32.75 -35.92 -11.23
N HIS A 2 -33.16 -35.11 -12.21
CA HIS A 2 -34.45 -35.14 -12.91
C HIS A 2 -35.68 -35.10 -11.98
N LEU A 3 -36.36 -33.95 -11.96
CA LEU A 3 -37.82 -33.81 -11.99
C LEU A 3 -38.17 -32.41 -12.55
N SER A 4 -39.30 -32.29 -13.25
CA SER A 4 -39.66 -31.16 -14.14
C SER A 4 -41.09 -31.32 -14.71
N VAL A 5 -41.64 -30.29 -15.38
CA VAL A 5 -42.99 -30.28 -16.07
C VAL A 5 -44.17 -30.17 -15.07
N PRO A 6 -45.39 -29.65 -15.39
CA PRO A 6 -45.98 -29.01 -16.61
C PRO A 6 -46.18 -27.46 -16.44
N SER A 7 -46.54 -26.58 -17.40
CA SER A 7 -47.14 -26.56 -18.76
C SER A 7 -48.69 -26.48 -18.86
N PHE A 8 -49.26 -25.47 -19.56
CA PHE A 8 -50.26 -25.62 -20.66
C PHE A 8 -50.64 -24.30 -21.37
N GLN A 9 -51.27 -24.40 -22.57
CA GLN A 9 -51.90 -23.30 -23.35
C GLN A 9 -53.45 -23.35 -23.26
N PRO A 10 -54.17 -22.29 -23.70
CA PRO A 10 -55.03 -22.37 -24.91
C PRO A 10 -54.97 -21.09 -25.79
N HIS A 11 -55.56 -20.94 -26.99
CA HIS A 11 -56.27 -21.83 -27.94
C HIS A 11 -56.22 -21.24 -29.39
N PHE A 12 -56.69 -22.01 -30.40
CA PHE A 12 -57.00 -21.59 -31.79
C PHE A 12 -58.30 -20.71 -31.83
N THR A 13 -58.72 -19.99 -32.89
CA THR A 13 -58.98 -20.43 -34.29
C THR A 13 -58.64 -19.43 -35.43
N THR A 14 -59.51 -19.24 -36.44
CA THR A 14 -59.10 -19.41 -37.86
C THR A 14 -59.96 -18.71 -38.95
N HIS A 15 -59.38 -18.50 -40.16
CA HIS A 15 -60.04 -18.29 -41.48
C HIS A 15 -60.83 -16.94 -41.68
N MET A 16 -61.02 -16.33 -42.87
CA MET A 16 -60.52 -16.52 -44.27
C MET A 16 -60.74 -15.23 -45.11
N SER A 17 -60.00 -15.04 -46.24
CA SER A 17 -60.38 -14.25 -47.45
C SER A 17 -60.59 -12.71 -47.34
N ALA A 18 -60.46 -11.87 -48.40
CA ALA A 18 -59.74 -11.94 -49.68
C ALA A 18 -59.68 -10.52 -50.36
N THR A 19 -58.73 -10.30 -51.30
CA THR A 19 -58.60 -9.11 -52.20
C THR A 19 -58.40 -7.72 -51.53
N THR A 20 -57.72 -6.71 -52.08
CA THR A 20 -57.53 -6.26 -53.49
C THR A 20 -56.15 -5.59 -53.72
N MET A 21 -55.77 -5.30 -54.97
CA MET A 21 -54.55 -4.58 -55.37
C MET A 21 -54.51 -3.10 -54.91
N ALA A 22 -53.31 -2.58 -54.59
CA ALA A 22 -52.76 -1.32 -55.14
C ALA A 22 -51.30 -1.09 -54.66
N SER A 23 -50.51 -0.31 -55.40
CA SER A 23 -49.12 0.05 -55.07
C SER A 23 -49.02 1.43 -54.42
N MET A 24 -48.18 1.60 -53.39
CA MET A 24 -47.52 2.90 -53.17
C MET A 24 -46.19 2.82 -52.39
N SER A 25 -45.41 3.90 -52.53
CA SER A 25 -43.98 3.98 -52.29
C SER A 25 -43.57 4.37 -50.85
N THR A 26 -42.32 4.00 -50.49
CA THR A 26 -41.40 4.70 -49.57
C THR A 26 -41.64 4.78 -48.05
N SER A 27 -40.52 4.62 -47.33
CA SER A 27 -40.23 5.11 -45.96
C SER A 27 -40.90 4.35 -44.80
N GLY A 28 -40.27 4.17 -43.63
CA GLY A 28 -38.90 4.56 -43.25
C GLY A 28 -38.37 3.74 -42.07
N ARG A 29 -37.07 3.44 -42.08
CA ARG A 29 -36.43 2.57 -41.08
C ARG A 29 -36.19 3.32 -39.77
N ALA A 30 -37.12 3.19 -38.83
CA ALA A 30 -37.05 3.83 -37.52
C ALA A 30 -35.70 3.56 -36.81
N ARG A 31 -34.87 4.58 -36.71
CA ARG A 31 -33.70 4.59 -35.82
C ARG A 31 -34.15 5.13 -34.47
N ASN A 32 -33.84 4.42 -33.39
CA ASN A 32 -34.06 4.89 -32.02
C ASN A 32 -33.12 6.05 -31.69
N VAL A 33 -33.46 7.24 -32.17
CA VAL A 33 -32.78 8.49 -31.84
C VAL A 33 -33.26 8.90 -30.44
N LEU A 34 -32.40 8.73 -29.42
CA LEU A 34 -32.67 9.30 -28.10
C LEU A 34 -32.91 10.81 -28.24
N PRO A 35 -33.90 11.37 -27.52
CA PRO A 35 -34.26 12.78 -27.64
C PRO A 35 -33.04 13.68 -27.41
N THR A 36 -32.86 14.65 -28.31
CA THR A 36 -31.64 15.47 -28.41
C THR A 36 -31.28 16.23 -27.13
N SER A 37 -32.28 16.57 -26.32
CA SER A 37 -32.10 17.19 -25.00
C SER A 37 -31.31 16.32 -24.02
N CYS A 38 -31.56 15.00 -24.00
CA CYS A 38 -30.86 14.06 -23.13
C CYS A 38 -29.36 13.99 -23.48
N ARG A 39 -29.03 14.02 -24.78
CA ARG A 39 -27.64 14.09 -25.27
C ARG A 39 -26.90 15.38 -24.90
N ARG A 40 -27.61 16.48 -24.58
CA ARG A 40 -27.00 17.74 -24.11
C ARG A 40 -26.80 17.78 -22.58
N LEU A 41 -27.65 17.10 -21.82
CA LEU A 41 -27.60 17.06 -20.35
C LEU A 41 -26.64 15.99 -19.79
N LEU A 42 -26.40 14.90 -20.53
CA LEU A 42 -25.50 13.83 -20.06
C LEU A 42 -24.04 14.30 -19.82
N PRO A 43 -23.39 15.10 -20.69
CA PRO A 43 -22.02 15.57 -20.45
C PRO A 43 -21.83 16.45 -19.20
N PRO A 44 -22.61 17.51 -18.92
CA PRO A 44 -22.44 18.31 -17.71
C PRO A 44 -22.78 17.52 -16.44
N LEU A 45 -23.77 16.62 -16.48
CA LEU A 45 -24.12 15.76 -15.34
C LEU A 45 -22.98 14.75 -15.04
N LEU A 46 -22.38 14.15 -16.07
CA LEU A 46 -21.20 13.29 -15.89
C LEU A 46 -20.00 14.06 -15.32
N ASN A 47 -19.76 15.29 -15.80
CA ASN A 47 -18.68 16.14 -15.27
C ASN A 47 -18.93 16.52 -13.80
N ALA A 48 -20.18 16.81 -13.42
CA ALA A 48 -20.55 17.12 -12.04
C ALA A 48 -20.39 15.90 -11.12
N LEU A 49 -20.79 14.71 -11.57
CA LEU A 49 -20.56 13.45 -10.84
C LEU A 49 -19.08 13.14 -10.67
N LEU A 50 -18.26 13.34 -11.71
CA LEU A 50 -16.80 13.16 -11.62
C LEU A 50 -16.17 14.15 -10.64
N LEU A 51 -16.55 15.43 -10.68
CA LEU A 51 -16.03 16.44 -9.76
C LEU A 51 -16.44 16.14 -8.32
N LEU A 52 -17.70 15.75 -8.08
CA LEU A 52 -18.18 15.32 -6.77
C LEU A 52 -17.40 14.10 -6.26
N ALA A 53 -17.14 13.10 -7.12
CA ALA A 53 -16.37 11.93 -6.77
C ALA A 53 -14.91 12.27 -6.40
N PHE A 54 -14.26 13.19 -7.11
CA PHE A 54 -12.91 13.65 -6.72
C PHE A 54 -12.93 14.40 -5.38
N SER A 55 -13.83 15.37 -5.20
CA SER A 55 -13.94 16.10 -3.92
C SER A 55 -14.24 15.16 -2.73
N LEU A 56 -15.03 14.11 -2.93
CA LEU A 56 -15.29 13.08 -1.91
C LEU A 56 -14.05 12.21 -1.63
N LEU A 57 -13.24 11.90 -2.64
CA LEU A 57 -11.94 11.22 -2.44
C LEU A 57 -10.97 12.11 -1.65
N ASP A 58 -10.94 13.42 -1.89
CA ASP A 58 -10.05 14.34 -1.19
C ASP A 58 -10.46 14.56 0.27
N VAL A 59 -11.77 14.75 0.53
CA VAL A 59 -12.31 14.81 1.91
C VAL A 59 -12.05 13.50 2.67
N ARG A 60 -12.17 12.35 1.99
CA ARG A 60 -11.85 11.03 2.54
C ARG A 60 -10.35 10.88 2.85
N ASP A 61 -9.48 11.33 1.95
CA ASP A 61 -8.02 11.26 2.13
C ASP A 61 -7.57 12.15 3.30
N ILE A 62 -8.12 13.38 3.42
CA ILE A 62 -7.95 14.25 4.59
C ILE A 62 -8.44 13.56 5.86
N TYR A 63 -9.66 13.01 5.87
CA TYR A 63 -10.21 12.34 7.06
C TYR A 63 -9.29 11.21 7.55
N PHE A 64 -8.91 10.30 6.65
CA PHE A 64 -8.00 9.21 6.99
C PHE A 64 -6.63 9.72 7.47
N LYS A 65 -6.05 10.73 6.83
CA LYS A 65 -4.79 11.33 7.29
C LYS A 65 -4.93 11.96 8.68
N THR A 66 -5.99 12.73 8.94
CA THR A 66 -6.21 13.39 10.24
C THR A 66 -6.46 12.39 11.38
N ALA A 67 -7.13 11.27 11.12
CA ALA A 67 -7.31 10.19 12.09
C ALA A 67 -6.01 9.43 12.43
N TRP A 68 -4.94 9.60 11.63
CA TRP A 68 -3.64 8.94 11.79
C TRP A 68 -2.53 9.94 12.20
N VAL A 69 -2.89 11.19 12.52
CA VAL A 69 -2.02 12.18 13.19
C VAL A 69 -1.88 11.78 14.67
N GLY A 70 -0.65 11.51 15.12
CA GLY A 70 -0.38 11.26 16.54
C GLY A 70 -0.45 12.53 17.42
N PRO A 71 -0.45 12.39 18.76
CA PRO A 71 -0.27 11.15 19.52
C PRO A 71 -1.56 10.72 20.23
N TYR A 72 -2.21 9.67 19.71
CA TYR A 72 -3.19 8.90 20.47
C TYR A 72 -2.96 7.43 20.15
N ASP A 73 -2.66 6.63 21.17
CA ASP A 73 -2.54 5.19 21.04
C ASP A 73 -3.94 4.57 21.07
N THR A 74 -4.67 4.81 19.98
CA THR A 74 -6.12 4.53 19.88
C THR A 74 -6.43 3.04 19.77
N PHE A 75 -5.50 2.26 19.21
CA PHE A 75 -5.68 0.85 18.85
C PHE A 75 -7.02 0.58 18.10
N ALA A 76 -7.46 1.56 17.30
CA ALA A 76 -8.79 1.62 16.71
C ALA A 76 -9.02 0.67 15.51
N LEU A 77 -7.98 -0.03 15.07
CA LEU A 77 -8.03 -1.03 14.00
C LEU A 77 -7.88 -2.43 14.59
N THR A 78 -8.48 -3.42 13.95
CA THR A 78 -8.52 -4.81 14.47
C THR A 78 -8.32 -5.80 13.34
N ALA A 79 -7.23 -6.57 13.39
CA ALA A 79 -6.98 -7.66 12.46
C ALA A 79 -6.97 -9.00 13.23
N THR A 80 -7.67 -10.01 12.70
CA THR A 80 -7.71 -11.36 13.29
C THR A 80 -7.15 -12.38 12.32
N GLY A 81 -6.01 -12.96 12.68
CA GLY A 81 -5.46 -14.15 12.02
C GLY A 81 -5.99 -15.44 12.68
N TYR A 82 -6.01 -16.53 11.93
CA TYR A 82 -6.37 -17.86 12.44
C TYR A 82 -5.24 -18.85 12.16
N ALA A 83 -4.68 -19.45 13.22
CA ALA A 83 -3.74 -20.56 13.13
C ALA A 83 -4.43 -21.87 13.50
N LYS A 84 -4.25 -22.89 12.67
CA LYS A 84 -4.48 -24.29 13.05
C LYS A 84 -3.11 -24.94 13.19
N PHE A 85 -2.82 -25.49 14.37
CA PHE A 85 -1.58 -26.23 14.58
C PHE A 85 -1.70 -27.64 13.98
N ASP A 86 -0.62 -28.14 13.39
CA ASP A 86 -0.47 -29.56 13.09
C ASP A 86 -0.25 -30.37 14.38
N ARG A 87 -0.39 -31.69 14.29
CA ARG A 87 -0.03 -32.65 15.36
C ARG A 87 1.40 -33.16 15.20
N THR A 88 2.01 -32.99 14.02
CA THR A 88 3.42 -33.32 13.79
C THR A 88 4.32 -32.19 14.29
N PRO A 89 5.34 -32.48 15.11
CA PRO A 89 6.27 -31.46 15.59
C PRO A 89 7.17 -30.93 14.47
N LEU A 90 7.49 -29.64 14.55
CA LEU A 90 8.32 -28.89 13.62
C LEU A 90 9.74 -29.48 13.56
N ALA A 91 10.08 -30.10 12.43
CA ALA A 91 11.38 -30.71 12.20
C ALA A 91 12.41 -29.70 11.67
N LEU A 92 13.60 -29.67 12.28
CA LEU A 92 14.75 -28.97 11.73
C LEU A 92 15.22 -29.65 10.44
N ALA A 93 15.51 -28.86 9.41
CA ALA A 93 16.26 -29.32 8.26
C ALA A 93 17.71 -29.70 8.66
N PRO A 94 18.38 -30.62 7.93
CA PRO A 94 19.77 -30.99 8.18
C PRO A 94 20.75 -29.88 7.73
N VAL A 95 20.76 -28.77 8.46
CA VAL A 95 21.65 -27.62 8.24
C VAL A 95 23.07 -27.94 8.70
N ALA A 96 24.08 -27.52 7.92
CA ALA A 96 25.49 -27.68 8.28
C ALA A 96 25.82 -26.89 9.57
N SER A 97 26.54 -27.51 10.50
CA SER A 97 26.72 -27.03 11.88
C SER A 97 27.42 -25.67 12.05
N ASN A 98 28.04 -25.13 10.99
CA ASN A 98 28.96 -24.00 11.06
C ASN A 98 28.42 -22.71 10.42
N THR A 99 27.17 -22.69 9.95
CA THR A 99 26.53 -21.50 9.38
C THR A 99 25.50 -20.89 10.33
N THR A 100 25.52 -19.56 10.49
CA THR A 100 24.45 -18.79 11.16
C THR A 100 23.10 -19.07 10.51
N ARG A 101 22.07 -19.34 11.30
CA ARG A 101 20.73 -19.65 10.79
C ARG A 101 20.03 -18.37 10.32
N PRO A 102 19.14 -18.43 9.31
CA PRO A 102 18.41 -17.24 8.85
C PRO A 102 17.51 -16.61 9.91
N SER A 103 17.12 -17.38 10.94
CA SER A 103 16.33 -16.90 12.08
C SER A 103 16.68 -17.63 13.39
N GLY A 104 16.32 -17.01 14.51
CA GLY A 104 16.40 -17.60 15.84
C GLY A 104 15.33 -18.64 16.17
N TRP A 105 14.33 -18.84 15.30
CA TRP A 105 13.24 -19.79 15.53
C TRP A 105 13.70 -21.19 15.92
N GLY A 106 14.74 -21.70 15.24
CA GLY A 106 15.27 -23.04 15.47
C GLY A 106 15.95 -23.24 16.83
N SER A 107 16.04 -22.18 17.66
CA SER A 107 16.61 -22.22 19.00
C SER A 107 15.56 -22.35 20.10
N PHE A 108 14.27 -22.12 19.84
CA PHE A 108 13.20 -22.44 20.80
C PHE A 108 13.08 -23.96 21.08
N LEU A 109 13.53 -24.77 20.11
CA LEU A 109 13.72 -26.23 20.27
C LEU A 109 14.84 -26.62 21.26
N SER A 110 15.58 -25.66 21.83
CA SER A 110 16.53 -25.92 22.93
C SER A 110 15.87 -25.91 24.32
N GLN A 111 14.72 -25.24 24.48
CA GLN A 111 13.99 -25.12 25.75
C GLN A 111 12.65 -25.88 25.75
N CYS A 112 12.08 -26.18 24.58
CA CYS A 112 10.80 -26.89 24.45
C CYS A 112 10.99 -28.29 23.85
N ALA A 113 10.39 -29.32 24.47
CA ALA A 113 10.53 -30.70 24.03
C ALA A 113 9.89 -30.99 22.64
N ALA A 114 8.87 -30.21 22.26
CA ALA A 114 8.29 -30.19 20.92
C ALA A 114 7.69 -28.81 20.63
N VAL A 115 7.66 -28.43 19.35
CA VAL A 115 7.02 -27.20 18.85
C VAL A 115 6.12 -27.58 17.69
N HIS A 116 4.87 -27.12 17.67
CA HIS A 116 3.88 -27.38 16.63
C HIS A 116 3.46 -26.07 15.97
N THR A 117 3.28 -26.08 14.66
CA THR A 117 3.07 -24.88 13.82
C THR A 117 1.90 -25.07 12.86
N ALA A 118 1.46 -23.99 12.20
CA ALA A 118 0.62 -24.10 11.03
C ALA A 118 1.47 -24.55 9.80
N PRO A 119 0.93 -25.40 8.91
CA PRO A 119 1.67 -25.87 7.74
C PRO A 119 1.91 -24.76 6.71
N GLY A 120 3.07 -24.79 6.04
CA GLY A 120 3.43 -23.87 4.97
C GLY A 120 3.93 -22.50 5.47
N PHE A 121 3.07 -21.69 6.09
CA PHE A 121 3.45 -20.38 6.67
C PHE A 121 3.17 -20.40 8.17
N PHE A 122 4.14 -19.97 9.00
CA PHE A 122 3.88 -19.74 10.41
C PHE A 122 4.53 -18.48 10.99
N LEU A 123 3.73 -17.79 11.79
CA LEU A 123 4.14 -16.79 12.78
C LEU A 123 3.89 -17.30 14.22
N HIS A 124 2.99 -18.28 14.35
CA HIS A 124 2.45 -18.82 15.60
C HIS A 124 2.98 -20.23 15.85
N ALA A 125 3.25 -20.53 17.11
CA ALA A 125 3.66 -21.84 17.57
C ALA A 125 2.93 -22.25 18.86
N LEU A 126 2.66 -23.55 19.01
CA LEU A 126 2.21 -24.18 20.23
C LEU A 126 3.27 -25.21 20.64
N ALA A 127 3.95 -24.98 21.74
CA ALA A 127 5.07 -25.81 22.18
C ALA A 127 4.76 -26.55 23.48
N ASN A 128 5.31 -27.76 23.63
CA ASN A 128 5.06 -28.65 24.75
C ASN A 128 6.30 -28.76 25.64
N ASN A 129 6.10 -28.78 26.97
CA ASN A 129 7.13 -28.89 27.99
C ASN A 129 8.29 -27.90 27.77
N CYS A 130 7.99 -26.61 27.85
CA CYS A 130 8.98 -25.53 27.72
C CYS A 130 9.54 -25.13 29.09
N THR A 131 10.87 -25.09 29.23
CA THR A 131 11.54 -24.54 30.41
C THR A 131 11.48 -23.01 30.42
N LEU A 132 10.97 -22.45 31.53
CA LEU A 132 10.79 -21.02 31.77
C LEU A 132 11.63 -20.55 32.96
N GLY A 133 12.11 -19.31 32.89
CA GLY A 133 13.01 -18.72 33.89
C GLY A 133 14.48 -19.15 33.75
N ALA A 134 15.36 -18.54 34.55
CA ALA A 134 16.80 -18.79 34.48
C ALA A 134 17.21 -20.05 35.28
N THR A 135 17.74 -21.06 34.58
CA THR A 135 18.45 -22.19 35.21
C THR A 135 19.77 -21.71 35.81
N THR A 136 19.80 -21.47 37.12
CA THR A 136 20.96 -20.93 37.83
C THR A 136 22.11 -21.94 37.92
N THR A 137 23.14 -21.75 37.10
CA THR A 137 24.36 -22.57 37.08
C THR A 137 25.25 -22.31 38.30
N THR A 138 24.98 -23.05 39.38
CA THR A 138 25.96 -23.48 40.40
C THR A 138 27.08 -22.49 40.75
N ASN A 139 26.79 -21.47 41.56
CA ASN A 139 27.82 -20.78 42.33
C ASN A 139 28.05 -21.60 43.63
N PRO A 140 29.22 -22.25 43.82
CA PRO A 140 29.36 -23.41 44.74
C PRO A 140 29.22 -23.13 46.24
N TRP A 141 28.98 -21.88 46.65
CA TRP A 141 28.92 -21.47 48.06
C TRP A 141 27.55 -20.93 48.52
N ASN A 142 26.55 -20.80 47.64
CA ASN A 142 25.23 -20.30 48.06
C ASN A 142 24.07 -20.73 47.12
N THR A 143 23.90 -22.03 46.90
CA THR A 143 22.87 -22.58 45.99
C THR A 143 21.46 -22.58 46.60
N ARG A 144 20.73 -21.47 46.46
CA ARG A 144 19.25 -21.54 46.39
C ARG A 144 18.86 -22.01 44.99
N ILE A 145 18.62 -23.32 44.86
CA ILE A 145 18.20 -23.94 43.60
C ILE A 145 16.76 -23.50 43.30
N SER A 146 16.60 -22.53 42.41
CA SER A 146 15.32 -22.27 41.75
C SER A 146 15.07 -23.41 40.76
N THR A 147 14.14 -24.31 41.08
CA THR A 147 13.67 -25.33 40.14
C THR A 147 13.11 -24.63 38.88
N PRO A 148 13.56 -24.99 37.67
CA PRO A 148 13.01 -24.38 36.46
C PRO A 148 11.52 -24.71 36.36
N HIS A 149 10.71 -23.70 36.03
CA HIS A 149 9.30 -23.92 35.74
C HIS A 149 9.18 -24.59 34.37
N ILE A 150 8.24 -25.54 34.23
CA ILE A 150 8.02 -26.25 32.97
C ILE A 150 6.57 -26.01 32.56
N ALA A 151 6.37 -25.11 31.61
CA ALA A 151 5.06 -24.90 31.00
C ALA A 151 4.69 -26.14 30.18
N ALA A 152 3.63 -26.83 30.59
CA ALA A 152 3.16 -28.04 29.91
C ALA A 152 2.81 -27.75 28.45
N GLN A 153 2.13 -26.63 28.20
CA GLN A 153 1.89 -26.07 26.87
C GLN A 153 2.07 -24.54 26.87
N LEU A 154 2.86 -24.03 25.93
CA LEU A 154 3.17 -22.61 25.74
C LEU A 154 2.78 -22.20 24.32
N ALA A 155 1.82 -21.28 24.19
CA ALA A 155 1.44 -20.70 22.90
C ALA A 155 2.14 -19.35 22.71
N PHE A 156 2.78 -19.14 21.56
CA PHE A 156 3.52 -17.91 21.29
C PHE A 156 3.53 -17.50 19.81
N VAL A 157 3.86 -16.22 19.56
CA VAL A 157 3.89 -15.58 18.23
C VAL A 157 5.12 -14.68 18.09
N SER A 158 5.77 -14.68 16.93
CA SER A 158 7.00 -13.93 16.64
C SER A 158 6.79 -12.44 16.30
N SER A 159 5.97 -11.77 17.10
CA SER A 159 5.59 -10.36 16.92
C SER A 159 6.60 -9.36 17.50
N MET A 160 7.47 -9.79 18.41
CA MET A 160 8.30 -8.90 19.21
C MET A 160 9.64 -8.59 18.57
N ARG A 161 10.14 -7.37 18.77
CA ARG A 161 11.52 -7.01 18.45
C ARG A 161 12.45 -7.18 19.64
N VAL A 162 13.68 -7.56 19.32
CA VAL A 162 14.77 -7.66 20.29
C VAL A 162 15.13 -6.32 20.94
N ASP A 163 15.02 -5.18 20.26
CA ASP A 163 15.33 -3.87 20.85
C ASP A 163 14.26 -3.41 21.86
N ALA A 164 12.99 -3.76 21.63
CA ALA A 164 11.92 -3.54 22.60
C ALA A 164 12.09 -4.41 23.86
N ILE A 165 12.43 -5.69 23.70
CA ILE A 165 12.70 -6.61 24.84
C ILE A 165 13.94 -6.18 25.62
N ALA A 166 15.03 -5.83 24.93
CA ALA A 166 16.24 -5.31 25.57
C ALA A 166 15.94 -4.02 26.35
N TRP A 167 15.16 -3.09 25.79
CA TRP A 167 14.73 -1.88 26.47
C TRP A 167 13.91 -2.17 27.73
N ALA A 168 12.88 -3.02 27.65
CA ALA A 168 12.05 -3.36 28.81
C ALA A 168 12.87 -4.04 29.92
N CYS A 169 13.74 -4.99 29.58
CA CYS A 169 14.63 -5.64 30.55
C CYS A 169 15.56 -4.61 31.23
N CYS A 170 16.16 -3.71 30.47
CA CYS A 170 17.02 -2.65 31.00
C CYS A 170 16.27 -1.63 31.86
N MET A 171 14.98 -1.33 31.58
CA MET A 171 14.17 -0.42 32.38
C MET A 171 13.77 -1.01 33.74
N MET A 172 13.46 -2.31 33.77
CA MET A 172 13.10 -3.04 34.99
C MET A 172 14.27 -3.26 35.96
N LEU A 173 15.53 -3.17 35.50
CA LEU A 173 16.74 -3.26 36.32
C LEU A 173 17.12 -1.91 36.95
N HIS A 174 17.61 -1.94 38.19
CA HIS A 174 18.27 -0.81 38.85
C HIS A 174 19.53 -0.36 38.08
N ILE A 175 19.90 0.92 38.21
CA ILE A 175 20.83 1.60 37.27
C ILE A 175 22.25 1.01 37.31
N ASP A 176 22.70 0.61 38.49
CA ASP A 176 23.99 -0.03 38.78
C ASP A 176 24.10 -1.47 38.23
N GLN A 177 22.97 -2.16 38.05
CA GLN A 177 22.90 -3.55 37.56
C GLN A 177 22.79 -3.65 36.04
N ARG A 178 22.70 -2.53 35.32
CA ARG A 178 22.47 -2.51 33.87
C ARG A 178 23.74 -2.94 33.11
N PRO A 179 23.74 -4.08 32.38
CA PRO A 179 24.88 -4.49 31.58
C PRO A 179 25.16 -3.49 30.44
N PRO A 180 26.38 -3.47 29.84
CA PRO A 180 26.75 -2.53 28.78
C PRO A 180 25.79 -2.48 27.58
N LEU A 181 25.07 -3.57 27.30
CA LEU A 181 24.01 -3.63 26.28
C LEU A 181 22.95 -2.51 26.47
N CYS A 182 22.60 -2.19 27.72
CA CYS A 182 21.64 -1.14 28.06
C CYS A 182 22.11 0.29 27.71
N GLN A 183 23.41 0.47 27.45
CA GLN A 183 24.02 1.75 27.04
C GLN A 183 24.19 1.85 25.51
N THR A 184 23.96 0.77 24.77
CA THR A 184 24.03 0.77 23.30
C THR A 184 22.82 1.46 22.66
N HIS A 185 22.96 1.91 21.41
CA HIS A 185 21.90 2.58 20.64
C HIS A 185 20.61 1.75 20.48
N MET A 186 20.70 0.42 20.63
CA MET A 186 19.55 -0.47 20.68
C MET A 186 18.58 -0.08 21.82
N VAL A 187 19.11 0.25 23.00
CA VAL A 187 18.32 0.58 24.20
C VAL A 187 18.30 2.07 24.49
N ALA A 188 19.45 2.74 24.35
CA ALA A 188 19.60 4.17 24.58
C ALA A 188 18.69 4.96 23.61
N GLY A 189 17.80 5.79 24.17
CA GLY A 189 16.87 6.59 23.39
C GLY A 189 15.74 5.81 22.70
N PHE A 190 15.53 4.51 22.98
CA PHE A 190 14.51 3.67 22.32
C PHE A 190 13.13 4.35 22.15
N LEU A 191 12.57 4.94 23.22
CA LEU A 191 11.29 5.67 23.16
C LEU A 191 11.33 6.85 22.16
N GLN A 192 12.42 7.62 22.14
CA GLN A 192 12.64 8.70 21.17
C GLN A 192 12.81 8.16 19.75
N ARG A 193 13.56 7.05 19.56
CA ARG A 193 13.74 6.39 18.26
C ARG A 193 12.39 5.96 17.68
N CYS A 194 11.53 5.41 18.52
CA CYS A 194 10.20 4.92 18.18
C CYS A 194 9.08 5.98 18.25
N ARG A 195 9.37 7.25 18.54
CA ARG A 195 8.37 8.33 18.71
C ARG A 195 7.23 7.94 19.69
N MET A 196 7.58 7.32 20.82
CA MET A 196 6.64 6.94 21.89
C MET A 196 6.67 7.94 23.04
N GLU A 197 5.59 7.99 23.82
CA GLU A 197 5.53 8.83 25.02
C GLU A 197 6.50 8.31 26.11
N TYR A 198 6.88 9.18 27.04
CA TYR A 198 7.92 8.87 28.02
C TYR A 198 7.38 8.01 29.18
N VAL A 199 7.54 6.70 29.08
CA VAL A 199 7.13 5.74 30.11
C VAL A 199 8.10 5.76 31.30
N THR A 200 7.65 6.28 32.43
CA THR A 200 8.34 6.17 33.73
C THR A 200 7.96 4.87 34.44
N VAL A 201 8.92 3.95 34.58
CA VAL A 201 8.86 2.85 35.56
C VAL A 201 9.15 3.44 36.94
N ALA A 202 8.31 3.20 37.95
CA ALA A 202 8.60 3.67 39.30
C ALA A 202 9.70 2.81 39.94
N MET A 203 10.46 3.37 40.89
CA MET A 203 11.50 2.60 41.61
C MET A 203 10.92 1.41 42.40
N ALA A 204 9.62 1.43 42.72
CA ALA A 204 8.90 0.33 43.36
C ALA A 204 8.49 -0.80 42.39
N ASP A 205 8.45 -0.52 41.08
CA ASP A 205 8.16 -1.52 40.03
C ASP A 205 9.45 -2.21 39.52
N GLN A 206 10.63 -1.70 39.90
CA GLN A 206 11.91 -2.29 39.53
C GLN A 206 12.16 -3.61 40.28
N VAL A 207 12.92 -4.48 39.63
CA VAL A 207 13.12 -5.87 40.09
C VAL A 207 14.17 -5.92 41.21
N PRO A 208 13.86 -6.47 42.40
CA PRO A 208 14.78 -6.46 43.53
C PRO A 208 16.08 -7.23 43.31
N ASP A 209 17.16 -6.69 43.89
CA ASP A 209 18.51 -7.26 43.92
C ASP A 209 18.53 -8.76 44.24
N GLY A 210 19.22 -9.54 43.41
CA GLY A 210 19.41 -10.97 43.60
C GLY A 210 18.16 -11.84 43.46
N SER A 211 16.99 -11.27 43.13
CA SER A 211 15.75 -12.03 42.89
C SER A 211 15.86 -12.94 41.66
N THR A 212 15.00 -13.96 41.56
CA THR A 212 14.94 -14.84 40.37
C THR A 212 14.53 -14.06 39.11
N ALA A 213 13.66 -13.06 39.26
CA ALA A 213 13.32 -12.11 38.20
C ALA A 213 14.55 -11.33 37.68
N MET A 214 15.47 -10.90 38.57
CA MET A 214 16.70 -10.22 38.13
C MET A 214 17.56 -11.12 37.24
N HIS A 215 17.68 -12.40 37.62
CA HIS A 215 18.43 -13.40 36.85
C HIS A 215 17.74 -13.74 35.51
N GLU A 216 16.40 -13.78 35.48
CA GLU A 216 15.59 -13.95 34.26
C GLU A 216 15.84 -12.82 33.25
N LEU A 217 15.84 -11.55 33.70
CA LEU A 217 16.17 -10.39 32.86
C LEU A 217 17.63 -10.39 32.37
N LEU A 218 18.58 -10.69 33.26
CA LEU A 218 20.00 -10.72 32.92
C LEU A 218 20.34 -11.85 31.94
N ALA A 219 19.70 -13.02 32.06
CA ALA A 219 19.85 -14.12 31.09
C ALA A 219 19.39 -13.71 29.69
N MET A 220 18.27 -12.99 29.57
CA MET A 220 17.79 -12.46 28.29
C MET A 220 18.78 -11.44 27.70
N LEU A 221 19.26 -10.47 28.49
CA LEU A 221 20.25 -9.48 28.04
C LEU A 221 21.59 -10.14 27.67
N GLN A 222 21.99 -11.22 28.35
CA GLN A 222 23.16 -12.02 28.03
C GLN A 222 22.99 -12.80 26.71
N LEU A 223 21.80 -13.38 26.45
CA LEU A 223 21.50 -14.02 25.17
C LEU A 223 21.56 -13.01 24.02
N ILE A 224 20.93 -11.84 24.18
CA ILE A 224 20.89 -10.79 23.16
C ILE A 224 22.31 -10.29 22.85
N SER A 225 23.14 -10.03 23.87
CA SER A 225 24.53 -9.57 23.67
C SER A 225 25.48 -10.62 23.07
N ARG A 226 25.16 -11.92 23.16
CA ARG A 226 25.87 -13.03 22.49
C ARG A 226 25.35 -13.32 21.07
N SER A 227 24.23 -12.71 20.69
CA SER A 227 23.53 -13.01 19.44
C SER A 227 23.91 -12.06 18.31
N SER A 228 24.23 -12.62 17.14
CA SER A 228 24.63 -11.85 15.96
C SER A 228 24.30 -12.60 14.66
N PRO A 229 23.77 -11.92 13.63
CA PRO A 229 23.41 -10.50 13.59
C PRO A 229 22.07 -10.21 14.29
N THR A 230 21.88 -8.98 14.77
CA THR A 230 20.68 -8.61 15.57
C THR A 230 19.37 -8.78 14.81
N HIS A 231 19.39 -8.57 13.49
CA HIS A 231 18.20 -8.70 12.65
C HIS A 231 17.77 -10.16 12.39
N GLN A 232 18.57 -11.16 12.79
CA GLN A 232 18.20 -12.58 12.72
C GLN A 232 17.71 -13.13 14.08
N ILE A 233 17.77 -12.33 15.15
CA ILE A 233 17.21 -12.69 16.46
C ILE A 233 15.68 -12.69 16.34
N THR A 234 15.06 -13.85 16.52
CA THR A 234 13.61 -13.99 16.54
C THR A 234 13.12 -13.87 17.97
N CYS A 235 12.26 -12.89 18.24
CA CYS A 235 11.62 -12.76 19.54
C CYS A 235 10.10 -12.92 19.45
N VAL A 236 9.51 -13.37 20.56
CA VAL A 236 8.13 -13.84 20.64
C VAL A 236 7.44 -13.28 21.87
N GLU A 237 6.11 -13.16 21.80
CA GLU A 237 5.22 -12.99 22.96
C GLU A 237 4.33 -14.23 23.09
N GLY A 238 3.88 -14.57 24.29
CA GLY A 238 3.13 -15.80 24.53
C GLY A 238 2.55 -15.95 25.93
N PHE A 239 1.91 -17.10 26.13
CA PHE A 239 1.14 -17.44 27.34
C PHE A 239 1.14 -18.95 27.59
N GLU A 240 1.08 -19.34 28.86
CA GLU A 240 0.82 -20.74 29.24
C GLU A 240 -0.65 -21.07 28.92
N TYR A 241 -0.87 -22.20 28.23
CA TYR A 241 -2.19 -22.63 27.75
C TYR A 241 -2.81 -23.67 28.69
N PHE A 242 -4.02 -23.38 29.18
CA PHE A 242 -4.73 -24.20 30.17
C PHE A 242 -6.11 -24.69 29.71
N GLY A 243 -6.46 -24.50 28.43
CA GLY A 243 -7.77 -24.83 27.84
C GLY A 243 -8.36 -23.69 27.00
N PRO A 244 -9.50 -23.92 26.31
CA PRO A 244 -10.12 -22.90 25.45
C PRO A 244 -10.57 -21.66 26.23
N GLY A 245 -10.38 -20.48 25.64
CA GLY A 245 -10.64 -19.18 26.28
C GLY A 245 -9.86 -18.02 25.67
N GLU A 246 -10.03 -16.83 26.24
CA GLU A 246 -9.25 -15.63 25.89
C GLU A 246 -7.99 -15.51 26.77
N TYR A 247 -6.88 -15.15 26.14
CA TYR A 247 -5.55 -15.03 26.73
C TYR A 247 -4.86 -13.73 26.29
N HIS A 248 -3.89 -13.30 27.10
CA HIS A 248 -3.00 -12.18 26.82
C HIS A 248 -1.55 -12.62 27.01
N ALA A 249 -0.65 -12.02 26.22
CA ALA A 249 0.78 -12.25 26.38
C ALA A 249 1.28 -11.78 27.76
N HIS A 250 2.02 -12.66 28.43
CA HIS A 250 2.67 -12.40 29.71
C HIS A 250 4.09 -12.99 29.78
N ILE A 251 4.37 -14.00 28.95
CA ILE A 251 5.71 -14.53 28.71
C ILE A 251 6.23 -13.94 27.39
N TYR A 252 7.51 -13.63 27.36
CA TYR A 252 8.22 -13.12 26.18
C TYR A 252 9.50 -13.92 26.01
N GLY A 253 9.92 -14.17 24.77
CA GLY A 253 11.11 -14.99 24.50
C GLY A 253 11.94 -14.45 23.36
N CYS A 254 13.20 -14.85 23.30
CA CYS A 254 14.07 -14.64 22.15
C CYS A 254 14.89 -15.91 21.89
N GLY A 255 15.03 -16.27 20.61
CA GLY A 255 15.93 -17.31 20.13
C GLY A 255 17.12 -16.69 19.39
N SER A 256 18.32 -17.20 19.65
CA SER A 256 19.54 -16.75 18.97
C SER A 256 19.71 -17.45 17.60
N PRO A 257 20.18 -16.76 16.55
CA PRO A 257 20.42 -17.34 15.21
C PRO A 257 21.79 -18.05 15.10
N ASN A 258 22.75 -17.68 15.95
CA ASN A 258 24.13 -18.16 15.96
C ASN A 258 24.46 -19.04 17.17
N VAL A 259 23.72 -18.90 18.27
CA VAL A 259 23.78 -19.79 19.42
C VAL A 259 22.51 -20.66 19.42
N LEU A 260 22.63 -21.97 19.66
CA LEU A 260 21.46 -22.86 19.78
C LEU A 260 20.82 -22.73 21.18
N GLU A 261 20.35 -21.53 21.48
CA GLU A 261 19.92 -21.10 22.81
C GLU A 261 18.76 -20.11 22.68
N SER A 262 17.70 -20.34 23.43
CA SER A 262 16.61 -19.36 23.63
C SER A 262 16.39 -19.12 25.13
N VAL A 263 15.90 -17.94 25.48
CA VAL A 263 15.51 -17.58 26.85
C VAL A 263 14.08 -17.05 26.84
N PHE A 264 13.31 -17.40 27.87
CA PHE A 264 11.98 -16.85 28.14
C PHE A 264 12.02 -16.01 29.43
N ILE A 265 11.26 -14.92 29.45
CA ILE A 265 11.11 -13.96 30.54
C ILE A 265 9.62 -13.71 30.83
N GLY A 266 9.31 -13.24 32.05
CA GLY A 266 7.98 -12.81 32.46
C GLY A 266 7.28 -13.75 33.44
N HIS A 267 7.87 -14.91 33.74
CA HIS A 267 7.34 -15.84 34.74
C HIS A 267 7.64 -15.36 36.18
N HIS A 268 8.83 -14.79 36.43
CA HIS A 268 9.11 -14.08 37.69
C HIS A 268 9.08 -12.56 37.51
N ALA A 269 9.63 -12.05 36.40
CA ALA A 269 9.67 -10.65 36.02
C ALA A 269 8.34 -10.17 35.40
N THR A 270 7.21 -10.48 36.03
CA THR A 270 5.85 -10.24 35.50
C THR A 270 5.59 -8.79 35.07
N GLY A 271 6.22 -7.81 35.74
CA GLY A 271 6.15 -6.39 35.40
C GLY A 271 6.65 -6.04 34.00
N VAL A 272 7.48 -6.88 33.36
CA VAL A 272 7.87 -6.71 31.94
C VAL A 272 6.65 -6.67 31.01
N SER A 273 5.59 -7.40 31.35
CA SER A 273 4.38 -7.49 30.52
C SER A 273 3.67 -6.15 30.32
N THR A 274 3.71 -5.24 31.30
CA THR A 274 3.08 -3.91 31.17
C THR A 274 3.84 -3.02 30.17
N LEU A 275 5.16 -3.19 30.07
CA LEU A 275 6.02 -2.46 29.16
C LEU A 275 6.00 -3.02 27.74
N LEU A 276 5.86 -4.34 27.58
CA LEU A 276 5.91 -5.01 26.28
C LEU A 276 4.54 -5.19 25.59
N ARG A 277 3.43 -5.27 26.35
CA ARG A 277 2.09 -5.49 25.78
C ARG A 277 1.65 -4.48 24.69
N PRO A 278 1.98 -3.16 24.76
CA PRO A 278 1.65 -2.22 23.68
C PRO A 278 2.72 -2.15 22.57
N LEU A 279 3.75 -3.01 22.61
CA LEU A 279 4.90 -3.03 21.70
C LEU A 279 4.93 -4.27 20.80
N ALA A 280 3.85 -5.05 20.76
CA ALA A 280 3.72 -6.12 19.77
C ALA A 280 3.77 -5.53 18.36
N TRP A 281 4.37 -6.27 17.41
CA TRP A 281 4.51 -5.86 16.00
C TRP A 281 5.12 -4.47 15.75
N LEU A 282 5.90 -3.93 16.70
CA LEU A 282 6.46 -2.58 16.62
C LEU A 282 7.31 -2.37 15.35
N THR A 283 6.82 -1.61 14.37
CA THR A 283 7.61 -1.16 13.20
C THR A 283 7.76 0.35 13.21
N VAL A 284 8.93 0.85 12.80
CA VAL A 284 9.24 2.29 12.78
C VAL A 284 9.91 2.61 11.46
N ASP A 285 9.13 3.21 10.55
CA ASP A 285 9.54 3.48 9.19
C ASP A 285 9.89 4.95 9.00
N ARG A 286 11.15 5.22 8.63
CA ARG A 286 11.65 6.57 8.36
C ARG A 286 11.96 6.76 6.88
N LEU A 287 11.21 7.65 6.25
CA LEU A 287 11.47 8.09 4.88
C LEU A 287 12.04 9.51 4.93
N HIS A 288 13.30 9.67 4.54
CA HIS A 288 14.01 10.94 4.53
C HIS A 288 14.21 11.40 3.07
N LEU A 289 13.42 12.39 2.64
CA LEU A 289 13.44 12.94 1.28
C LEU A 289 13.88 14.41 1.31
N MET A 290 15.03 14.71 0.71
CA MET A 290 15.53 16.09 0.53
C MET A 290 15.62 16.91 1.84
N GLY A 291 15.92 16.27 2.97
CA GLY A 291 15.99 16.90 4.29
C GLY A 291 14.64 17.00 5.02
N VAL A 292 13.56 16.52 4.42
CA VAL A 292 12.21 16.47 5.00
C VAL A 292 11.95 15.05 5.54
N ASP A 293 11.38 14.94 6.75
CA ASP A 293 11.16 13.67 7.44
C ASP A 293 9.71 13.18 7.39
N PHE A 294 9.52 11.90 7.11
CA PHE A 294 8.30 11.15 7.38
C PHE A 294 8.65 10.00 8.33
N THR A 295 7.91 9.86 9.43
CA THR A 295 8.01 8.70 10.33
C THR A 295 6.62 8.09 10.51
N LEU A 296 6.44 6.84 10.07
CA LEU A 296 5.32 6.01 10.50
C LEU A 296 5.77 5.11 11.65
N ARG A 297 4.92 4.96 12.66
CA ARG A 297 4.98 3.89 13.65
C ARG A 297 3.77 2.97 13.46
N GLN A 298 3.97 1.67 13.52
CA GLN A 298 2.92 0.70 13.87
C GLN A 298 3.29 0.10 15.23
N ASN A 299 2.33 -0.06 16.13
CA ASN A 299 2.46 -0.87 17.33
C ASN A 299 1.11 -1.47 17.70
N ASP A 300 1.10 -2.70 18.18
CA ASP A 300 -0.11 -3.50 18.34
C ASP A 300 -0.25 -3.99 19.81
N ILE A 301 -1.46 -4.41 20.17
CA ILE A 301 -1.74 -5.22 21.36
C ILE A 301 -2.31 -6.57 20.90
N SER A 302 -1.65 -7.67 21.27
CA SER A 302 -2.11 -9.02 20.95
C SER A 302 -3.12 -9.55 21.97
N VAL A 303 -4.24 -10.06 21.44
CA VAL A 303 -5.26 -10.84 22.16
C VAL A 303 -5.40 -12.19 21.48
N PHE A 304 -5.40 -13.27 22.25
CA PHE A 304 -5.45 -14.64 21.73
C PHE A 304 -6.72 -15.34 22.19
N HIS A 305 -7.52 -15.86 21.27
CA HIS A 305 -8.68 -16.67 21.60
C HIS A 305 -8.43 -18.11 21.16
N MET A 306 -8.20 -19.00 22.13
CA MET A 306 -7.98 -20.42 21.91
C MET A 306 -9.31 -21.16 21.84
N SER A 307 -9.46 -22.03 20.84
CA SER A 307 -10.64 -22.86 20.65
C SER A 307 -10.21 -24.28 20.27
N GLU A 308 -10.79 -25.27 20.96
CA GLU A 308 -10.54 -26.69 20.73
C GLU A 308 -11.76 -27.32 20.06
N LYS A 309 -11.53 -28.17 19.06
CA LYS A 309 -12.59 -28.94 18.38
C LYS A 309 -12.72 -30.33 19.00
N MET A 310 -13.89 -30.95 18.85
CA MET A 310 -14.17 -32.31 19.34
C MET A 310 -13.17 -33.37 18.84
N ASP A 311 -12.51 -33.13 17.71
CA ASP A 311 -11.47 -34.00 17.15
C ASP A 311 -10.11 -33.93 17.90
N GLY A 312 -9.95 -33.02 18.86
CA GLY A 312 -8.68 -32.69 19.52
C GLY A 312 -7.79 -31.72 18.72
N ASP A 313 -8.36 -31.03 17.72
CA ASP A 313 -7.65 -29.99 16.95
C ASP A 313 -7.74 -28.64 17.67
N VAL A 314 -6.59 -28.11 18.10
CA VAL A 314 -6.48 -26.76 18.68
C VAL A 314 -6.34 -25.72 17.57
N THR A 315 -7.20 -24.69 17.61
CA THR A 315 -7.16 -23.52 16.74
C THR A 315 -7.07 -22.23 17.55
N MET A 316 -6.12 -21.37 17.18
CA MET A 316 -5.90 -20.06 17.81
C MET A 316 -6.35 -18.95 16.86
N ALA A 317 -7.27 -18.11 17.33
CA ALA A 317 -7.51 -16.80 16.70
C ALA A 317 -6.60 -15.77 17.39
N HIS A 318 -5.73 -15.11 16.63
CA HIS A 318 -4.86 -14.04 17.11
C HIS A 318 -5.40 -12.71 16.60
N THR A 319 -5.99 -11.92 17.49
CA THR A 319 -6.51 -10.59 17.21
C THR A 319 -5.48 -9.56 17.66
N THR A 320 -4.89 -8.84 16.71
CA THR A 320 -4.07 -7.66 16.97
C THR A 320 -4.96 -6.43 16.94
N LEU A 321 -5.00 -5.70 18.05
CA LEU A 321 -5.51 -4.32 18.08
C LEU A 321 -4.36 -3.43 17.59
N VAL A 322 -4.52 -2.77 16.46
CA VAL A 322 -3.44 -2.12 15.70
C VAL A 322 -3.50 -0.61 15.88
N ASN A 323 -2.37 0.01 16.21
CA ASN A 323 -2.21 1.45 16.30
C ASN A 323 -1.15 1.95 15.31
N PHE A 324 -1.58 2.79 14.35
CA PHE A 324 -0.68 3.48 13.42
C PHE A 324 -0.57 4.96 13.77
N SER A 325 0.65 5.49 13.80
CA SER A 325 0.91 6.91 14.04
C SER A 325 1.83 7.48 12.97
N SER A 326 1.34 8.45 12.21
CA SER A 326 2.11 9.19 11.20
C SER A 326 2.59 10.53 11.75
N SER A 327 3.86 10.85 11.50
CA SER A 327 4.51 12.07 12.01
C SER A 327 5.63 12.54 11.09
N GLY A 328 6.19 13.73 11.38
CA GLY A 328 7.27 14.36 10.61
C GLY A 328 6.79 15.48 9.68
N SER A 329 7.75 16.30 9.24
CA SER A 329 7.53 17.49 8.41
C SER A 329 6.93 17.17 7.03
N LEU A 330 7.26 16.01 6.45
CA LEU A 330 6.68 15.55 5.19
C LEU A 330 5.20 15.18 5.38
N TYR A 331 4.84 14.60 6.53
CA TYR A 331 3.45 14.27 6.84
C TYR A 331 2.59 15.52 7.03
N ALA A 332 3.11 16.52 7.75
CA ALA A 332 2.47 17.82 7.85
C ALA A 332 2.28 18.45 6.45
N LEU A 333 3.27 18.37 5.57
CA LEU A 333 3.16 18.84 4.19
C LEU A 333 2.13 18.02 3.36
N MET A 334 2.04 16.70 3.57
CA MET A 334 1.01 15.85 2.96
C MET A 334 -0.39 16.33 3.34
N VAL A 335 -0.66 16.55 4.63
CA VAL A 335 -1.96 17.06 5.11
C VAL A 335 -2.24 18.47 4.61
N ILE A 336 -1.24 19.37 4.64
CA ILE A 336 -1.39 20.75 4.14
C ILE A 336 -1.69 20.77 2.64
N ILE A 337 -1.00 19.98 1.83
CA ILE A 337 -1.24 19.94 0.38
C ILE A 337 -2.59 19.27 0.07
N ASP A 338 -3.03 18.28 0.82
CA ASP A 338 -4.38 17.72 0.71
C ASP A 338 -5.46 18.76 1.04
N VAL A 339 -5.32 19.51 2.15
CA VAL A 339 -6.24 20.60 2.52
C VAL A 339 -6.22 21.71 1.47
N VAL A 340 -5.05 22.10 0.98
CA VAL A 340 -4.91 23.06 -0.13
C VAL A 340 -5.53 22.51 -1.41
N LEU A 341 -5.41 21.21 -1.71
CA LEU A 341 -6.08 20.58 -2.85
C LEU A 341 -7.59 20.53 -2.69
N ALA A 342 -8.13 20.23 -1.51
CA ALA A 342 -9.57 20.25 -1.26
C ALA A 342 -10.14 21.69 -1.33
N CYS A 343 -9.42 22.67 -0.76
CA CYS A 343 -9.75 24.09 -0.91
C CYS A 343 -9.64 24.55 -2.37
N ILE A 344 -8.61 24.12 -3.10
CA ILE A 344 -8.48 24.37 -4.54
C ILE A 344 -9.62 23.67 -5.29
N HIS A 345 -9.98 22.42 -4.99
CA HIS A 345 -11.03 21.65 -5.68
C HIS A 345 -12.44 22.21 -5.41
N ALA A 346 -12.72 22.69 -4.20
CA ALA A 346 -13.91 23.47 -3.87
C ALA A 346 -13.92 24.82 -4.63
N ARG A 347 -12.82 25.57 -4.58
CA ARG A 347 -12.65 26.81 -5.36
C ARG A 347 -12.55 26.57 -6.88
N SER A 348 -12.30 25.34 -7.31
CA SER A 348 -12.14 24.87 -8.69
C SER A 348 -13.48 24.57 -9.33
N ALA A 349 -14.40 24.00 -8.55
CA ALA A 349 -15.81 23.97 -8.90
C ALA A 349 -16.38 25.39 -9.17
N ILE A 350 -15.73 26.42 -8.63
CA ILE A 350 -16.09 27.84 -8.78
C ILE A 350 -15.25 28.55 -9.88
N GLU A 351 -13.95 28.27 -10.01
CA GLU A 351 -13.01 29.01 -10.88
C GLU A 351 -12.23 28.15 -11.90
N ILE A 352 -11.91 26.88 -11.60
CA ILE A 352 -11.04 26.06 -12.46
C ILE A 352 -11.86 25.34 -13.53
N PHE A 353 -11.90 26.04 -14.66
CA PHE A 353 -11.71 25.41 -15.97
C PHE A 353 -10.22 25.48 -16.42
N GLN A 354 -9.31 26.09 -15.62
CA GLN A 354 -8.12 26.77 -16.15
C GLN A 354 -6.74 26.50 -15.48
N ALA A 355 -6.63 26.23 -14.16
CA ALA A 355 -5.35 26.29 -13.41
C ALA A 355 -4.75 24.94 -12.92
N LEU A 356 -5.13 23.81 -13.51
CA LEU A 356 -4.99 22.46 -12.94
C LEU A 356 -3.61 21.76 -13.07
N ILE A 357 -2.49 22.48 -13.24
CA ILE A 357 -1.18 21.86 -13.59
C ILE A 357 -0.15 21.91 -12.44
N LEU A 358 0.03 23.05 -11.76
CA LEU A 358 1.13 23.19 -10.77
C LEU A 358 0.87 22.49 -9.41
N PRO A 359 -0.33 22.58 -8.80
CA PRO A 359 -0.64 21.80 -7.58
C PRO A 359 -0.53 20.28 -7.82
N VAL A 360 -0.81 19.89 -9.07
CA VAL A 360 -0.84 18.52 -9.59
C VAL A 360 0.56 17.99 -9.96
N LEU A 361 1.62 18.75 -9.67
CA LEU A 361 2.99 18.21 -9.59
C LEU A 361 3.47 18.11 -8.13
N LEU A 362 3.22 19.13 -7.30
CA LEU A 362 3.69 19.13 -5.90
C LEU A 362 3.02 18.05 -5.03
N SER A 363 1.71 17.85 -5.20
CA SER A 363 0.96 16.79 -4.49
C SER A 363 1.51 15.39 -4.74
N TRP A 364 2.19 15.17 -5.86
CA TRP A 364 2.39 13.83 -6.38
C TRP A 364 3.66 13.11 -5.94
N ILE A 365 4.66 13.87 -5.48
CA ILE A 365 5.75 13.34 -4.64
C ILE A 365 5.17 12.74 -3.34
N LEU A 366 4.03 13.27 -2.89
CA LEU A 366 3.38 12.92 -1.63
C LEU A 366 2.27 11.87 -1.77
N VAL A 367 1.51 11.87 -2.88
CA VAL A 367 0.46 10.85 -3.13
C VAL A 367 1.05 9.45 -3.33
N LEU A 368 2.28 9.30 -3.87
CA LEU A 368 2.91 7.97 -3.93
C LEU A 368 3.28 7.46 -2.52
N ALA A 369 3.85 8.32 -1.67
CA ALA A 369 4.10 7.97 -0.26
C ALA A 369 2.79 7.51 0.43
N ASN A 370 1.69 8.23 0.23
CA ASN A 370 0.36 7.82 0.71
C ASN A 370 -0.08 6.45 0.17
N ALA A 371 -0.01 6.22 -1.15
CA ALA A 371 -0.40 4.94 -1.74
C ALA A 371 0.38 3.76 -1.16
N VAL A 372 1.67 3.98 -0.85
CA VAL A 372 2.58 3.01 -0.23
C VAL A 372 2.28 2.80 1.25
N ILE A 373 2.06 3.85 2.04
CA ILE A 373 1.60 3.77 3.45
C ILE A 373 0.31 2.95 3.54
N TRP A 374 -0.64 3.18 2.62
CA TRP A 374 -1.88 2.39 2.55
C TRP A 374 -1.68 0.91 2.14
N THR A 375 -0.51 0.50 1.65
CA THR A 375 -0.14 -0.92 1.46
C THR A 375 0.54 -1.56 2.67
N TRP A 376 1.01 -0.77 3.63
CA TRP A 376 1.64 -1.30 4.85
C TRP A 376 0.59 -1.74 5.88
N SER A 377 -0.64 -1.21 5.79
CA SER A 377 -1.81 -1.81 6.43
C SER A 377 -2.22 -3.07 5.67
N ASP A 378 -2.23 -4.22 6.36
CA ASP A 378 -2.69 -5.48 5.78
C ASP A 378 -4.23 -5.57 5.63
N GLU A 379 -4.98 -4.58 6.13
CA GLU A 379 -6.44 -4.53 6.02
C GLU A 379 -6.95 -4.41 4.57
N MET A 380 -8.12 -4.98 4.32
CA MET A 380 -8.85 -4.76 3.07
C MET A 380 -9.19 -3.28 2.84
N ASN A 381 -9.46 -2.52 3.91
CA ASN A 381 -9.73 -1.09 3.82
C ASN A 381 -8.50 -0.29 3.35
N GLY A 382 -7.32 -0.58 3.91
CA GLY A 382 -6.04 -0.01 3.48
C GLY A 382 -5.75 -0.35 2.01
N LYS A 383 -5.87 -1.62 1.63
CA LYS A 383 -5.63 -2.09 0.26
C LYS A 383 -6.61 -1.48 -0.76
N VAL A 384 -7.89 -1.27 -0.39
CA VAL A 384 -8.85 -0.52 -1.21
C VAL A 384 -8.53 0.97 -1.27
N GLN A 385 -8.11 1.60 -0.16
CA GLN A 385 -7.68 3.00 -0.13
C GLN A 385 -6.43 3.23 -1.01
N SER A 386 -5.45 2.32 -0.95
CA SER A 386 -4.28 2.31 -1.83
C SER A 386 -4.68 2.21 -3.30
N LEU A 387 -5.59 1.29 -3.65
CA LEU A 387 -6.09 1.15 -5.02
C LEU A 387 -6.86 2.39 -5.52
N LEU A 388 -7.68 3.02 -4.67
CA LEU A 388 -8.40 4.26 -5.00
C LEU A 388 -7.45 5.45 -5.17
N SER A 389 -6.41 5.56 -4.34
CA SER A 389 -5.32 6.53 -4.53
C SER A 389 -4.53 6.24 -5.81
N ALA A 390 -4.27 4.97 -6.13
CA ALA A 390 -3.64 4.55 -7.37
C ALA A 390 -4.48 4.84 -8.61
N LEU A 391 -5.83 4.88 -8.52
CA LEU A 391 -6.66 5.32 -9.65
C LEU A 391 -6.29 6.73 -10.11
N ARG A 392 -5.89 7.63 -9.20
CA ARG A 392 -5.46 9.00 -9.54
C ARG A 392 -4.23 9.01 -10.49
N PHE A 393 -3.44 7.91 -10.61
CA PHE A 393 -2.22 7.83 -11.44
C PHE A 393 -2.44 8.13 -12.94
N TRP A 394 -3.68 8.09 -13.44
CA TRP A 394 -4.00 8.44 -14.84
C TRP A 394 -3.45 9.81 -15.27
N ILE A 395 -3.24 10.73 -14.33
CA ILE A 395 -2.68 12.06 -14.55
C ILE A 395 -1.19 12.00 -14.94
N PHE A 396 -0.37 11.19 -14.25
CA PHE A 396 1.04 11.01 -14.63
C PHE A 396 1.16 10.41 -16.03
N PHE A 397 0.33 9.41 -16.32
CA PHE A 397 0.20 8.80 -17.64
C PHE A 397 -0.22 9.82 -18.71
N LEU A 398 -1.19 10.71 -18.42
CA LEU A 398 -1.56 11.84 -19.29
C LEU A 398 -0.36 12.79 -19.53
N ILE A 399 0.38 13.17 -18.49
CA ILE A 399 1.52 14.10 -18.59
C ILE A 399 2.63 13.47 -19.42
N ALA A 400 3.04 12.25 -19.10
CA ALA A 400 4.08 11.50 -19.82
C ALA A 400 3.71 11.27 -21.29
N PHE A 401 2.45 10.88 -21.57
CA PHE A 401 1.97 10.70 -22.93
C PHE A 401 1.95 12.03 -23.72
N ASN A 402 1.48 13.13 -23.11
CA ASN A 402 1.52 14.45 -23.77
C ASN A 402 2.95 14.96 -23.98
N ALA A 403 3.90 14.68 -23.07
CA ALA A 403 5.30 15.04 -23.25
C ALA A 403 5.91 14.27 -24.44
N LEU A 404 5.73 12.94 -24.47
CA LEU A 404 6.17 12.08 -25.55
C LEU A 404 5.52 12.45 -26.90
N TRP A 405 4.24 12.84 -26.88
CA TRP A 405 3.54 13.36 -28.06
C TRP A 405 4.07 14.72 -28.53
N ASN A 406 4.42 15.63 -27.63
CA ASN A 406 5.04 16.92 -28.00
C ASN A 406 6.39 16.71 -28.71
N VAL A 407 7.18 15.71 -28.33
CA VAL A 407 8.42 15.33 -29.04
C VAL A 407 8.12 14.83 -30.46
N LEU A 408 7.10 13.99 -30.64
CA LEU A 408 6.68 13.52 -31.98
C LEU A 408 6.17 14.66 -32.88
N VAL A 409 5.41 15.62 -32.31
CA VAL A 409 4.95 16.83 -33.03
C VAL A 409 6.13 17.71 -33.42
N PHE A 410 7.10 17.92 -32.51
CA PHE A 410 8.31 18.69 -32.78
C PHE A 410 9.15 18.06 -33.91
N TRP A 411 9.26 16.73 -33.94
CA TRP A 411 10.02 16.03 -34.98
C TRP A 411 9.32 16.07 -36.35
N ARG A 412 8.03 15.70 -36.43
CA ARG A 412 7.28 15.66 -37.71
C ARG A 412 5.80 16.04 -37.54
N GLU A 413 5.54 17.34 -37.42
CA GLU A 413 4.22 17.96 -37.26
C GLU A 413 3.12 17.41 -38.21
N HIS A 414 3.40 17.29 -39.52
CA HIS A 414 2.47 16.73 -40.51
C HIS A 414 2.11 15.26 -40.21
N TRP A 415 3.07 14.45 -39.76
CA TRP A 415 2.82 13.05 -39.39
C TRP A 415 2.02 12.95 -38.10
N ALA A 416 2.36 13.76 -37.10
CA ALA A 416 1.61 13.85 -35.85
C ALA A 416 0.16 14.27 -36.10
N PHE A 417 -0.11 15.29 -36.93
CA PHE A 417 -1.48 15.66 -37.32
C PHE A 417 -2.21 14.52 -38.04
N ALA A 418 -1.57 13.84 -39.01
CA ALA A 418 -2.19 12.74 -39.74
C ALA A 418 -2.60 11.56 -38.83
N ILE A 419 -1.81 11.29 -37.79
CA ILE A 419 -2.11 10.31 -36.74
C ILE A 419 -3.23 10.84 -35.83
N ALA A 420 -3.06 12.01 -35.20
CA ALA A 420 -4.05 12.59 -34.27
C ALA A 420 -5.44 12.77 -34.90
N ARG A 421 -5.51 13.08 -36.21
CA ARG A 421 -6.76 13.16 -36.98
C ARG A 421 -7.55 11.84 -36.99
N ARG A 422 -6.86 10.70 -37.07
CA ARG A 422 -7.45 9.35 -37.14
C ARG A 422 -7.57 8.64 -35.79
N THR A 423 -6.59 8.81 -34.91
CA THR A 423 -6.43 8.02 -33.68
C THR A 423 -6.41 8.90 -32.43
N PHE A 424 -7.30 9.89 -32.33
CA PHE A 424 -7.42 10.68 -31.10
C PHE A 424 -7.91 9.83 -29.91
N VAL A 425 -7.62 10.28 -28.69
CA VAL A 425 -7.98 9.63 -27.43
C VAL A 425 -8.82 10.58 -26.59
N THR A 426 -9.90 10.09 -25.99
CA THR A 426 -10.67 10.89 -25.02
C THR A 426 -10.07 10.75 -23.61
N THR A 427 -10.22 11.75 -22.76
CA THR A 427 -9.72 11.67 -21.37
C THR A 427 -10.31 10.48 -20.60
N LEU A 428 -11.56 10.10 -20.88
CA LEU A 428 -12.19 8.90 -20.32
C LEU A 428 -11.50 7.61 -20.75
N GLN A 429 -10.96 7.53 -21.98
CA GLN A 429 -10.16 6.38 -22.42
C GLN A 429 -8.79 6.33 -21.74
N LEU A 430 -8.18 7.47 -21.43
CA LEU A 430 -6.96 7.51 -20.62
C LEU A 430 -7.23 7.06 -19.18
N ILE A 431 -8.28 7.57 -18.55
CA ILE A 431 -8.69 7.15 -17.20
C ILE A 431 -8.97 5.64 -17.18
N ALA A 432 -9.71 5.11 -18.17
CA ALA A 432 -10.02 3.69 -18.25
C ALA A 432 -8.78 2.81 -18.48
N VAL A 433 -7.83 3.22 -19.34
CA VAL A 433 -6.56 2.50 -19.55
C VAL A 433 -5.70 2.50 -18.27
N GLY A 434 -5.51 3.66 -17.64
CA GLY A 434 -4.74 3.77 -16.40
C GLY A 434 -5.35 2.97 -15.25
N ALA A 435 -6.67 3.03 -15.08
CA ALA A 435 -7.40 2.25 -14.08
C ALA A 435 -7.29 0.73 -14.32
N LEU A 436 -7.43 0.29 -15.58
CA LEU A 436 -7.29 -1.12 -15.94
C LEU A 436 -5.87 -1.64 -15.69
N VAL A 437 -4.85 -0.90 -16.10
CA VAL A 437 -3.45 -1.29 -15.89
C VAL A 437 -3.11 -1.29 -14.39
N ALA A 438 -3.52 -0.28 -13.62
CA ALA A 438 -3.35 -0.28 -12.16
C ALA A 438 -4.06 -1.48 -11.49
N TYR A 439 -5.28 -1.83 -11.92
CA TYR A 439 -6.00 -3.00 -11.41
C TYR A 439 -5.31 -4.34 -11.76
N MET A 440 -4.73 -4.46 -12.95
CA MET A 440 -3.94 -5.63 -13.34
C MET A 440 -2.61 -5.72 -12.57
N ARG A 441 -1.97 -4.58 -12.30
CA ARG A 441 -0.69 -4.44 -11.58
C ARG A 441 -0.82 -4.47 -10.05
N ARG A 442 -2.05 -4.51 -9.50
CA ARG A 442 -2.34 -4.33 -8.06
C ARG A 442 -1.52 -5.21 -7.12
N ASN A 443 -1.23 -6.46 -7.51
CA ASN A 443 -0.47 -7.38 -6.66
C ASN A 443 0.95 -6.87 -6.42
N GLU A 444 1.61 -6.34 -7.44
CA GLU A 444 2.97 -5.77 -7.33
C GLU A 444 2.98 -4.44 -6.56
N ILE A 445 1.87 -3.70 -6.55
CA ILE A 445 1.69 -2.54 -5.67
C ILE A 445 1.57 -2.99 -4.21
N PHE A 446 0.73 -3.99 -3.91
CA PHE A 446 0.53 -4.49 -2.55
C PHE A 446 1.74 -5.22 -1.97
N ILE A 447 2.61 -5.80 -2.81
CA ILE A 447 3.84 -6.49 -2.39
C ILE A 447 4.97 -5.51 -1.98
N VAL A 448 4.86 -4.20 -2.29
CA VAL A 448 5.88 -3.18 -1.95
C VAL A 448 6.26 -3.20 -0.46
N GLY A 449 5.27 -3.31 0.45
CA GLY A 449 5.52 -3.40 1.89
C GLY A 449 6.44 -4.58 2.24
N SER A 450 6.07 -5.79 1.84
CA SER A 450 6.86 -7.00 2.09
C SER A 450 8.26 -6.93 1.48
N ASN A 451 8.40 -6.43 0.25
CA ASN A 451 9.71 -6.28 -0.39
C ASN A 451 10.58 -5.25 0.34
N LYS A 452 10.00 -4.12 0.77
CA LYS A 452 10.69 -3.10 1.57
C LYS A 452 11.17 -3.69 2.90
N TYR A 453 10.29 -4.36 3.65
CA TYR A 453 10.64 -4.97 4.94
C TYR A 453 11.73 -6.04 4.84
N ALA A 454 11.79 -6.77 3.72
CA ALA A 454 12.86 -7.73 3.43
C ALA A 454 14.19 -7.01 3.14
N VAL A 455 14.20 -5.99 2.27
CA VAL A 455 15.42 -5.21 1.95
C VAL A 455 15.98 -4.47 3.17
N GLU A 456 15.11 -3.95 4.03
CA GLU A 456 15.50 -3.24 5.26
C GLU A 456 15.79 -4.17 6.45
N HIS A 457 15.59 -5.48 6.30
CA HIS A 457 15.73 -6.48 7.37
C HIS A 457 14.87 -6.18 8.62
N GLN A 458 13.68 -5.60 8.42
CA GLN A 458 12.67 -5.40 9.49
C GLN A 458 11.78 -6.63 9.73
N ARG A 459 11.75 -7.57 8.78
CA ARG A 459 11.09 -8.89 8.95
C ARG A 459 12.07 -9.99 8.56
N THR A 460 12.20 -11.00 9.42
CA THR A 460 12.87 -12.26 9.07
C THR A 460 11.92 -13.16 8.30
N LEU A 461 12.48 -13.85 7.31
CA LEU A 461 11.84 -14.93 6.58
C LEU A 461 12.85 -16.08 6.51
N ASP A 462 12.58 -17.14 7.25
CA ASP A 462 13.36 -18.38 7.21
C ASP A 462 12.68 -19.40 6.31
N VAL A 463 13.41 -19.83 5.28
CA VAL A 463 12.97 -20.82 4.28
C VAL A 463 13.89 -22.05 4.27
N VAL A 464 14.79 -22.17 5.25
CA VAL A 464 15.93 -23.11 5.23
C VAL A 464 16.00 -23.93 6.51
N THR A 465 15.68 -23.35 7.66
CA THR A 465 15.78 -24.04 8.97
C THR A 465 14.74 -25.15 9.14
N PHE A 466 13.63 -25.11 8.40
CA PHE A 466 12.49 -26.02 8.56
C PHE A 466 12.05 -26.62 7.22
N VAL A 467 11.73 -27.91 7.22
CA VAL A 467 11.26 -28.62 6.02
C VAL A 467 9.79 -28.26 5.76
N ASP A 468 9.48 -27.88 4.51
CA ASP A 468 8.14 -27.49 4.03
C ASP A 468 7.43 -26.36 4.81
N HIS A 469 8.18 -25.55 5.57
CA HIS A 469 7.66 -24.44 6.37
C HIS A 469 8.46 -23.14 6.17
N LEU A 470 7.72 -22.03 6.14
CA LEU A 470 8.22 -20.66 6.03
C LEU A 470 7.98 -19.95 7.37
N ALA A 471 9.05 -19.73 8.15
CA ALA A 471 8.95 -19.08 9.45
C ALA A 471 9.14 -17.56 9.29
N PHE A 472 8.24 -16.76 9.87
CA PHE A 472 8.34 -15.30 9.87
C PHE A 472 8.65 -14.76 11.26
N GLY A 473 9.23 -13.56 11.35
CA GLY A 473 9.37 -12.85 12.64
C GLY A 473 9.66 -11.37 12.48
N ASN A 474 9.22 -10.57 13.44
CA ASN A 474 9.57 -9.15 13.54
C ASN A 474 11.06 -8.99 13.92
N ALA A 475 11.78 -8.04 13.31
CA ALA A 475 13.23 -7.95 13.40
C ALA A 475 13.74 -6.52 13.61
N TYR A 476 14.89 -6.39 14.28
CA TYR A 476 15.58 -5.12 14.49
C TYR A 476 16.88 -5.05 13.68
N ASN A 477 16.86 -4.27 12.61
CA ASN A 477 18.06 -3.86 11.90
C ASN A 477 18.67 -2.61 12.54
N ALA A 478 19.82 -2.78 13.21
CA ALA A 478 20.58 -1.70 13.83
C ALA A 478 21.15 -0.69 12.81
N GLU A 479 21.32 -1.06 11.54
CA GLU A 479 21.82 -0.12 10.51
C GLU A 479 20.83 1.01 10.23
N HIS A 480 19.52 0.74 10.30
CA HIS A 480 18.46 1.70 9.99
C HIS A 480 18.50 2.92 10.93
N ASP A 481 18.96 2.73 12.18
CA ASP A 481 19.14 3.80 13.15
C ASP A 481 20.15 4.89 12.71
N PHE A 482 21.13 4.53 11.88
CA PHE A 482 22.21 5.42 11.42
C PHE A 482 21.98 5.99 10.01
N LEU A 483 20.88 5.64 9.34
CA LEU A 483 20.57 6.09 7.98
C LEU A 483 20.07 7.55 7.96
N LEU A 484 20.98 8.47 7.62
CA LEU A 484 20.67 9.89 7.38
C LEU A 484 19.77 10.12 6.14
N SER A 485 19.63 9.12 5.26
CA SER A 485 18.83 9.17 4.04
C SER A 485 18.36 7.78 3.64
N THR A 486 17.15 7.65 3.10
CA THR A 486 16.63 6.38 2.61
C THR A 486 17.51 5.83 1.47
N PRO A 487 18.00 4.58 1.54
CA PRO A 487 18.88 4.00 0.52
C PRO A 487 18.22 3.92 -0.86
N LEU A 488 19.00 4.12 -1.93
CA LEU A 488 18.47 4.12 -3.30
C LEU A 488 17.79 2.79 -3.69
N GLY A 489 18.24 1.66 -3.15
CA GLY A 489 17.59 0.36 -3.33
C GLY A 489 16.18 0.32 -2.74
N VAL A 490 16.00 0.79 -1.49
CA VAL A 490 14.68 0.93 -0.86
C VAL A 490 13.79 1.89 -1.64
N LEU A 491 14.34 3.03 -2.08
CA LEU A 491 13.61 4.00 -2.90
C LEU A 491 13.17 3.39 -4.24
N TRP A 492 14.01 2.58 -4.89
CA TRP A 492 13.65 1.86 -6.11
C TRP A 492 12.52 0.85 -5.85
N THR A 493 12.65 -0.02 -4.82
CA THR A 493 11.60 -0.98 -4.42
C THR A 493 10.25 -0.31 -4.19
N VAL A 494 10.23 0.92 -3.68
CA VAL A 494 9.01 1.70 -3.44
C VAL A 494 8.45 2.36 -4.70
N TYR A 495 9.30 2.83 -5.62
CA TYR A 495 8.89 3.62 -6.80
C TYR A 495 8.77 2.79 -8.11
N GLU A 496 9.36 1.59 -8.18
CA GLU A 496 9.38 0.75 -9.38
C GLU A 496 7.98 0.32 -9.86
N PRO A 497 7.06 -0.17 -9.01
CA PRO A 497 5.72 -0.56 -9.47
C PRO A 497 4.91 0.61 -10.04
N PHE A 498 5.18 1.84 -9.59
CA PHE A 498 4.61 3.06 -10.15
C PHE A 498 5.15 3.32 -11.56
N TRP A 499 6.47 3.37 -11.75
CA TRP A 499 7.08 3.60 -13.07
C TRP A 499 6.67 2.52 -14.08
N SER A 500 6.64 1.26 -13.67
CA SER A 500 6.15 0.13 -14.46
C SER A 500 4.67 0.31 -14.83
N THR A 501 3.81 0.71 -13.89
CA THR A 501 2.37 0.96 -14.17
C THR A 501 2.16 2.12 -15.16
N VAL A 502 2.97 3.19 -15.09
CA VAL A 502 2.94 4.28 -16.08
C VAL A 502 3.42 3.79 -17.45
N ALA A 503 4.52 3.04 -17.52
CA ALA A 503 5.03 2.47 -18.77
C ALA A 503 4.02 1.53 -19.44
N TRP A 504 3.44 0.59 -18.69
CA TRP A 504 2.39 -0.30 -19.19
C TRP A 504 1.12 0.45 -19.62
N SER A 505 0.77 1.56 -18.98
CA SER A 505 -0.34 2.43 -19.41
C SER A 505 -0.05 3.07 -20.78
N ILE A 506 1.19 3.52 -21.02
CA ILE A 506 1.63 4.03 -22.33
C ILE A 506 1.61 2.92 -23.39
N VAL A 507 2.09 1.72 -23.09
CA VAL A 507 2.04 0.56 -24.02
C VAL A 507 0.60 0.18 -24.37
N ALA A 508 -0.28 0.03 -23.37
CA ALA A 508 -1.70 -0.26 -23.58
C ALA A 508 -2.41 0.82 -24.42
N LEU A 509 -2.01 2.10 -24.24
CA LEU A 509 -2.51 3.20 -25.06
C LEU A 509 -2.02 3.12 -26.50
N LEU A 510 -0.74 2.81 -26.73
CA LEU A 510 -0.18 2.63 -28.08
C LEU A 510 -0.88 1.49 -28.82
N VAL A 511 -1.22 0.39 -28.13
CA VAL A 511 -2.05 -0.69 -28.69
C VAL A 511 -3.46 -0.18 -29.04
N LEU A 512 -4.11 0.60 -28.18
CA LEU A 512 -5.43 1.20 -28.46
C LEU A 512 -5.38 2.19 -29.64
N LEU A 513 -4.29 2.95 -29.78
CA LEU A 513 -4.04 3.88 -30.89
C LEU A 513 -3.89 3.12 -32.22
N VAL A 514 -3.07 2.05 -32.24
CA VAL A 514 -2.88 1.19 -33.42
C VAL A 514 -4.19 0.49 -33.80
N ALA A 515 -4.93 -0.08 -32.83
CA ALA A 515 -6.21 -0.71 -33.07
C ALA A 515 -7.24 0.26 -33.67
N LYS A 516 -7.32 1.50 -33.16
CA LYS A 516 -8.13 2.57 -33.78
C LYS A 516 -7.66 2.91 -35.19
N GLY A 517 -6.34 2.99 -35.42
CA GLY A 517 -5.78 3.30 -36.74
C GLY A 517 -6.15 2.25 -37.79
N ILE A 518 -6.05 0.97 -37.44
CA ILE A 518 -6.46 -0.16 -38.27
C ILE A 518 -7.98 -0.12 -38.50
N TRP A 519 -8.78 0.00 -37.43
CA TRP A 519 -10.24 0.07 -37.54
C TRP A 519 -10.69 1.22 -38.45
N PHE A 520 -10.10 2.42 -38.28
CA PHE A 520 -10.38 3.57 -39.12
C PHE A 520 -9.97 3.28 -40.56
N HIS A 521 -8.76 2.79 -40.83
CA HIS A 521 -8.32 2.48 -42.19
C HIS A 521 -9.23 1.46 -42.92
N VAL A 522 -9.75 0.46 -42.19
CA VAL A 522 -10.66 -0.56 -42.73
C VAL A 522 -12.09 -0.02 -42.94
N HIS A 523 -12.56 0.93 -42.12
CA HIS A 523 -13.93 1.48 -42.21
C HIS A 523 -14.05 2.85 -42.89
N GLU A 524 -12.95 3.59 -43.10
CA GLU A 524 -12.90 4.89 -43.82
C GLU A 524 -13.51 4.75 -45.23
N ARG A 525 -13.31 3.59 -45.88
CA ARG A 525 -13.92 3.20 -47.17
C ARG A 525 -15.46 3.14 -47.18
N ARG A 526 -16.14 3.08 -46.02
CA ARG A 526 -17.60 2.95 -45.91
C ARG A 526 -18.33 4.22 -45.47
N TRP A 527 -17.63 5.23 -44.95
CA TRP A 527 -18.26 6.40 -44.31
C TRP A 527 -17.87 7.76 -44.89
N VAL A 528 -16.72 7.90 -45.57
CA VAL A 528 -16.22 9.21 -46.06
C VAL A 528 -16.68 9.52 -47.50
N ALA A 529 -17.97 9.28 -47.78
CA ALA A 529 -18.55 9.55 -49.10
C ALA A 529 -18.76 11.06 -49.43
N PRO A 530 -19.22 11.93 -48.50
CA PRO A 530 -19.57 13.32 -48.87
C PRO A 530 -18.45 14.34 -48.65
N VAL A 531 -17.55 14.13 -47.68
CA VAL A 531 -16.63 15.18 -47.17
C VAL A 531 -15.31 15.25 -47.96
N ARG A 532 -15.36 15.00 -49.27
CA ARG A 532 -14.21 15.11 -50.21
C ARG A 532 -14.20 16.42 -51.01
N SER A 533 -15.19 17.30 -50.79
CA SER A 533 -15.37 18.55 -51.54
C SER A 533 -14.51 19.73 -51.07
N LEU A 534 -13.98 19.70 -49.84
CA LEU A 534 -12.80 20.50 -49.50
C LEU A 534 -11.56 19.68 -49.89
N GLY A 535 -10.69 20.29 -50.70
CA GLY A 535 -9.68 19.59 -51.50
C GLY A 535 -8.64 18.80 -50.71
N SER A 536 -7.91 17.95 -51.43
CA SER A 536 -6.82 17.12 -50.91
C SER A 536 -5.54 17.92 -50.60
N HIS A 537 -5.67 19.03 -49.89
CA HIS A 537 -4.55 19.86 -49.48
C HIS A 537 -3.65 19.10 -48.50
N ALA A 538 -2.33 19.17 -48.75
CA ALA A 538 -1.33 18.80 -47.76
C ALA A 538 -1.55 19.60 -46.47
N TYR A 539 -1.08 19.09 -45.33
CA TYR A 539 -1.29 19.75 -44.04
C TYR A 539 -0.67 21.15 -44.02
N SER A 540 -1.53 22.17 -44.05
CA SER A 540 -1.23 23.54 -43.67
C SER A 540 -1.71 23.80 -42.24
N ARG A 541 -1.00 24.69 -41.54
CA ARG A 541 -1.47 25.27 -40.29
C ARG A 541 -2.71 26.15 -40.55
N LEU A 542 -3.58 26.28 -39.56
CA LEU A 542 -4.62 27.32 -39.59
C LEU A 542 -3.96 28.70 -39.36
N PRO A 543 -4.54 29.81 -39.83
CA PRO A 543 -4.00 31.15 -39.56
C PRO A 543 -3.77 31.42 -38.06
N ALA A 544 -4.62 30.88 -37.17
CA ALA A 544 -4.42 30.96 -35.72
C ALA A 544 -3.21 30.13 -35.21
N GLU A 545 -2.91 28.97 -35.82
CA GLU A 545 -1.72 28.16 -35.51
C GLU A 545 -0.44 28.81 -36.05
N GLU A 546 -0.53 29.57 -37.15
CA GLU A 546 0.57 30.37 -37.69
C GLU A 546 0.84 31.61 -36.83
N MET A 547 -0.20 32.40 -36.51
CA MET A 547 -0.10 33.59 -35.65
C MET A 547 0.42 33.27 -34.24
N LEU A 548 0.08 32.10 -33.70
CA LEU A 548 0.59 31.62 -32.41
C LEU A 548 1.92 30.86 -32.51
N ASN A 549 2.37 30.50 -33.72
CA ASN A 549 3.45 29.55 -33.99
C ASN A 549 3.33 28.23 -33.19
N ILE A 550 2.10 27.75 -32.96
CA ILE A 550 1.79 26.53 -32.20
C ILE A 550 0.85 25.65 -33.03
N PRO A 551 1.23 24.41 -33.38
CA PRO A 551 0.39 23.50 -34.16
C PRO A 551 -0.64 22.81 -33.25
N ILE A 552 -1.67 23.55 -32.86
CA ILE A 552 -2.71 23.16 -31.89
C ILE A 552 -3.33 21.80 -32.24
N ARG A 553 -3.74 21.59 -33.50
CA ARG A 553 -4.36 20.33 -33.96
C ARG A 553 -3.39 19.16 -33.94
N ALA A 554 -2.12 19.38 -34.28
CA ALA A 554 -1.09 18.34 -34.21
C ALA A 554 -0.82 17.93 -32.74
N LYS A 555 -0.80 18.90 -31.81
CA LYS A 555 -0.63 18.63 -30.37
C LYS A 555 -1.84 18.00 -29.69
N SER A 556 -3.05 18.18 -30.23
CA SER A 556 -4.31 17.71 -29.63
C SER A 556 -4.63 16.23 -29.95
N ILE A 557 -3.73 15.30 -29.57
CA ILE A 557 -4.05 13.86 -29.62
C ILE A 557 -5.07 13.46 -28.54
N VAL A 558 -5.01 14.10 -27.36
CA VAL A 558 -6.03 13.99 -26.32
C VAL A 558 -7.11 15.05 -26.57
N ARG A 559 -8.31 14.61 -26.98
CA ARG A 559 -9.45 15.50 -27.28
C ARG A 559 -10.80 14.79 -27.15
N SER A 560 -11.82 15.56 -26.78
CA SER A 560 -13.18 15.05 -26.54
C SER A 560 -14.02 14.88 -27.83
N SER A 561 -13.61 15.48 -28.95
CA SER A 561 -14.34 15.44 -30.22
C SER A 561 -13.43 15.66 -31.43
N LEU A 562 -13.93 15.30 -32.63
CA LEU A 562 -13.29 15.59 -33.92
C LEU A 562 -13.54 17.04 -34.40
N ASN A 563 -14.45 17.79 -33.77
CA ASN A 563 -14.95 19.05 -34.28
C ASN A 563 -13.87 20.15 -34.42
N ILE A 564 -12.72 20.01 -33.72
CA ILE A 564 -11.55 20.88 -33.85
C ILE A 564 -10.95 20.90 -35.28
N ASP A 565 -11.20 19.86 -36.08
CA ASP A 565 -10.78 19.79 -37.49
C ASP A 565 -11.72 20.56 -38.45
N ALA A 566 -12.81 21.14 -37.94
CA ALA A 566 -13.84 21.85 -38.72
C ALA A 566 -14.07 23.32 -38.26
N ILE A 567 -13.15 23.89 -37.49
CA ILE A 567 -13.29 25.22 -36.86
C ILE A 567 -12.95 26.36 -37.84
N GLY A 568 -13.92 27.22 -38.10
CA GLY A 568 -13.69 28.62 -38.50
C GLY A 568 -13.52 29.52 -37.27
N ALA A 569 -12.93 30.70 -37.45
CA ALA A 569 -12.49 31.59 -36.37
C ALA A 569 -13.46 31.80 -35.18
N PRO A 570 -14.80 31.93 -35.36
CA PRO A 570 -15.72 32.13 -34.24
C PRO A 570 -15.79 30.97 -33.22
N LEU A 571 -15.42 29.74 -33.59
CA LEU A 571 -15.50 28.60 -32.65
C LEU A 571 -14.26 28.40 -31.77
N LEU A 572 -13.20 29.22 -31.90
CA LEU A 572 -12.02 29.11 -31.02
C LEU A 572 -12.36 29.35 -29.53
N PHE A 573 -13.38 30.14 -29.25
CA PHE A 573 -13.82 30.48 -27.89
C PHE A 573 -14.29 29.24 -27.08
N ASP A 574 -15.01 28.31 -27.71
CA ASP A 574 -15.51 27.07 -27.06
C ASP A 574 -14.39 26.13 -26.62
N TYR A 575 -13.26 26.14 -27.34
CA TYR A 575 -12.09 25.30 -27.03
C TYR A 575 -11.18 25.94 -25.98
N GLY A 576 -11.46 27.19 -25.61
CA GLY A 576 -10.69 27.96 -24.66
C GLY A 576 -9.53 28.72 -25.30
N ILE A 577 -9.78 29.44 -26.39
CA ILE A 577 -8.87 30.49 -26.90
C ILE A 577 -9.67 31.78 -27.03
N VAL A 578 -9.19 32.86 -26.40
CA VAL A 578 -9.92 34.13 -26.23
C VAL A 578 -9.09 35.26 -26.80
N LEU A 579 -9.68 36.13 -27.64
CA LEU A 579 -9.06 37.41 -27.99
C LEU A 579 -9.00 38.32 -26.76
N ARG A 580 -7.81 38.85 -26.44
CA ARG A 580 -7.63 39.96 -25.49
C ARG A 580 -6.89 41.10 -26.20
N GLY A 581 -7.65 41.91 -26.92
CA GLY A 581 -7.11 42.82 -27.95
C GLY A 581 -6.63 42.04 -29.18
N ASN A 582 -5.62 42.55 -29.89
CA ASN A 582 -5.03 41.89 -31.08
C ASN A 582 -4.17 40.65 -30.75
N GLN A 583 -4.36 40.01 -29.61
CA GLN A 583 -3.64 38.82 -29.19
C GLN A 583 -4.63 37.70 -28.80
N PHE A 584 -4.42 36.52 -29.36
CA PHE A 584 -5.11 35.30 -28.96
C PHE A 584 -4.45 34.75 -27.69
N VAL A 585 -5.19 34.67 -26.59
CA VAL A 585 -4.74 34.12 -25.31
C VAL A 585 -5.37 32.74 -25.12
N SER A 586 -4.57 31.73 -24.76
CA SER A 586 -5.12 30.44 -24.35
C SER A 586 -5.82 30.58 -23.01
N ARG A 587 -7.11 30.25 -22.96
CA ARG A 587 -7.93 30.13 -21.74
C ARG A 587 -7.64 28.82 -20.99
N ARG A 588 -6.66 28.03 -21.43
CA ARG A 588 -6.27 26.72 -20.87
C ARG A 588 -4.76 26.50 -20.92
N GLY A 589 -4.13 26.53 -19.75
CA GLY A 589 -3.00 25.66 -19.36
C GLY A 589 -1.65 25.71 -20.11
N PHE A 590 -1.53 26.35 -21.27
CA PHE A 590 -0.23 26.63 -21.87
C PHE A 590 0.34 27.90 -21.22
N ALA A 591 1.44 27.75 -20.50
CA ALA A 591 1.99 28.78 -19.61
C ALA A 591 2.37 30.08 -20.34
N GLU A 592 2.29 31.21 -19.61
CA GLU A 592 2.69 32.54 -20.08
C GLU A 592 4.22 32.67 -20.25
N TRP A 593 4.75 32.10 -21.33
CA TRP A 593 6.14 32.28 -21.77
C TRP A 593 6.24 32.70 -23.25
N VAL A 594 5.25 33.48 -23.72
CA VAL A 594 5.39 34.23 -24.97
C VAL A 594 6.30 35.43 -24.69
N PHE A 595 7.59 35.27 -25.00
CA PHE A 595 8.59 36.34 -24.89
C PHE A 595 8.12 37.61 -25.60
N ARG A 596 8.15 38.76 -24.89
CA ARG A 596 8.01 40.08 -25.51
C ARG A 596 9.18 40.35 -26.46
N ARG A 597 9.03 40.00 -27.74
CA ARG A 597 9.64 40.82 -28.79
C ARG A 597 8.80 42.09 -28.89
N LYS A 598 9.38 43.22 -28.50
CA LYS A 598 8.94 44.51 -29.03
C LYS A 598 9.19 44.49 -30.54
N VAL A 599 8.18 44.94 -31.29
CA VAL A 599 8.35 45.53 -32.61
C VAL A 599 8.50 47.04 -32.38
#